data_AF-A0A9W6X6E2-F1
#
_entry.id   AF-A0A9W6X6E2-F1
#
_cell.length_a   1.000
_cell.length_b   1.000
_cell.length_c   1.000
_cell.angle_alpha   90.00
_cell.angle_beta   90.00
_cell.angle_gamma   90.00
#
_symmetry.space_group_name_H-M   'P 1'
#
loop_
_entity.id
_entity.type
_entity.pdbx_description
1 polymer ?
#
loop_
_entity_poly.entity_id
_entity_poly.type
_entity_poly.pdbx_seq_one_letter_code
_entity_poly.pdbx_strand_id
1 'polypeptide(L)'
;MVYSQVVYTDHEPLLTAVKSPYISQRMARWLSFFAEYDFRVEYKPGRLNVVADALSRRPDYAVKTADANAIGVVRSSSLSSSIYDEVKAAYAQDADTQQLLDYCALRPTLHVGS
;
A
#
# COMPACT_ATOMS: atom_id res chain seq x y z
N MET A 1 -14.92 -14.19 -12.53
CA MET A 1 -14.84 -14.09 -11.06
C MET A 1 -14.22 -12.75 -10.72
N VAL A 2 -14.90 -11.92 -9.93
CA VAL A 2 -14.36 -10.62 -9.49
C VAL A 2 -13.65 -10.86 -8.17
N TYR A 3 -12.34 -10.62 -8.12
CA TYR A 3 -11.56 -10.77 -6.88
C TYR A 3 -11.67 -9.46 -6.09
N SER A 4 -12.44 -9.47 -5.01
CA SER A 4 -12.53 -8.36 -4.07
C SER A 4 -11.54 -8.61 -2.93
N GLN A 5 -10.54 -7.72 -2.81
CA GLN A 5 -9.48 -7.84 -1.81
C GLN A 5 -9.97 -7.37 -0.43
N VAL A 6 -9.52 -8.03 0.64
CA VAL A 6 -9.84 -7.62 2.02
C VAL A 6 -8.65 -6.92 2.64
N VAL A 7 -8.86 -5.69 3.08
CA VAL A 7 -7.89 -4.93 3.85
C VAL A 7 -8.27 -5.05 5.32
N TYR A 8 -7.46 -5.78 6.09
CA TYR A 8 -7.63 -5.88 7.53
C TYR A 8 -6.96 -4.71 8.24
N THR A 9 -7.68 -4.07 9.15
CA THR A 9 -7.16 -2.99 9.99
C THR A 9 -7.54 -3.21 11.45
N ASP A 10 -6.62 -2.92 12.36
CA ASP A 10 -6.89 -2.83 13.80
C ASP A 10 -7.34 -1.43 14.22
N HIS A 11 -7.49 -0.50 13.27
CA HIS A 11 -7.89 0.87 13.51
C HIS A 11 -9.40 1.05 13.30
N GLU A 12 -10.18 0.80 14.35
CA GLU A 12 -11.64 0.86 14.32
C GLU A 12 -12.22 2.20 13.80
N PRO A 13 -11.68 3.39 14.16
CA PRO A 13 -12.18 4.66 13.63
C PRO A 13 -12.06 4.78 12.10
N LEU A 14 -11.17 4.02 11.46
CA LEU A 14 -10.98 4.06 10.01
C LEU A 14 -12.21 3.50 9.29
N LEU A 15 -12.89 2.50 9.88
CA LEU A 15 -14.10 1.90 9.34
C LEU A 15 -15.24 2.92 9.26
N THR A 16 -15.32 3.79 10.26
CA THR A 16 -16.31 4.85 10.34
C THR A 16 -15.92 6.05 9.45
N ALA A 17 -14.63 6.35 9.34
CA ALA A 17 -14.14 7.46 8.51
C ALA A 17 -14.48 7.28 7.02
N VAL A 18 -14.46 6.05 6.51
CA VAL A 18 -14.86 5.73 5.12
C VAL A 18 -16.36 5.93 4.90
N LYS A 19 -17.18 5.81 5.95
CA LYS A 19 -18.65 5.92 5.88
C LYS A 19 -19.19 7.30 6.27
N SER A 20 -18.33 8.18 6.78
CA SER A 20 -18.74 9.51 7.25
C SER A 20 -19.09 10.43 6.07
N PRO A 21 -20.21 11.15 6.11
CA PRO A 21 -20.54 12.18 5.11
C PRO A 21 -19.68 13.45 5.27
N TYR A 22 -19.02 13.62 6.43
CA TYR A 22 -18.15 14.76 6.71
C TYR A 22 -16.70 14.28 6.73
N ILE A 23 -16.00 14.51 5.61
CA ILE A 23 -14.59 14.15 5.44
C ILE A 23 -13.76 15.38 5.13
N SER A 24 -12.51 15.40 5.60
CA SER A 24 -11.56 16.45 5.22
C SER A 24 -11.19 16.35 3.74
N GLN A 25 -10.78 17.45 3.12
CA GLN A 25 -10.34 17.46 1.72
C GLN A 25 -9.18 16.48 1.44
N ARG A 26 -8.27 16.33 2.42
CA ARG A 26 -7.19 15.33 2.36
C ARG A 26 -7.77 13.91 2.28
N MET A 27 -8.77 13.61 3.11
CA MET A 27 -9.40 12.29 3.15
C MET A 27 -10.22 12.02 1.89
N ALA A 28 -10.92 13.03 1.35
CA ALA A 28 -11.61 12.94 0.07
C ALA A 28 -10.65 12.56 -1.06
N ARG A 29 -9.49 13.22 -1.16
CA ARG A 29 -8.47 12.89 -2.16
C ARG A 29 -7.99 11.44 -2.05
N TRP A 30 -7.76 10.97 -0.83
CA TRP A 30 -7.38 9.57 -0.60
C TRP A 30 -8.50 8.60 -0.96
N LEU A 31 -9.74 8.87 -0.55
CA LEU A 31 -10.89 8.02 -0.91
C LEU A 31 -11.11 7.96 -2.42
N SER A 32 -10.96 9.08 -3.14
CA SER A 32 -11.03 9.10 -4.60
C SER A 32 -9.93 8.25 -5.25
N PHE A 33 -8.71 8.31 -4.73
CA PHE A 33 -7.62 7.44 -5.19
C PHE A 33 -7.93 5.95 -4.94
N PHE A 34 -8.51 5.64 -3.79
CA PHE A 34 -8.86 4.27 -3.44
C PHE A 34 -10.11 3.75 -4.18
N ALA A 35 -11.01 4.62 -4.63
CA ALA A 35 -12.22 4.21 -5.35
C ALA A 35 -11.95 3.47 -6.67
N GLU A 36 -10.72 3.56 -7.20
CA GLU A 36 -10.28 2.81 -8.38
C GLU A 36 -10.08 1.30 -8.11
N TYR A 37 -10.02 0.90 -6.83
CA TYR A 37 -9.79 -0.48 -6.40
C TYR A 37 -11.07 -1.12 -5.83
N ASP A 38 -11.33 -2.38 -6.18
CA ASP A 38 -12.38 -3.18 -5.55
C ASP A 38 -11.84 -3.87 -4.29
N PHE A 39 -12.02 -3.21 -3.15
CA PHE A 39 -11.64 -3.75 -1.84
C PHE A 39 -12.67 -3.44 -0.76
N ARG A 40 -12.64 -4.24 0.29
CA ARG A 40 -13.40 -4.01 1.52
C ARG A 40 -12.46 -3.91 2.71
N VAL A 41 -12.81 -3.05 3.66
CA VAL A 41 -12.05 -2.89 4.90
C VAL A 41 -12.76 -3.66 6.01
N GLU A 42 -12.04 -4.55 6.68
CA GLU A 42 -12.56 -5.35 7.80
C GLU A 42 -11.73 -5.09 9.06
N TYR A 43 -12.41 -5.04 10.20
CA TYR A 43 -11.73 -4.93 11.49
C TYR A 43 -11.03 -6.25 11.83
N LYS A 44 -9.78 -6.15 12.29
CA LYS A 44 -9.04 -7.26 12.90
C LYS A 44 -8.43 -6.76 14.20
N PRO A 45 -8.74 -7.35 15.37
CA PRO A 45 -8.14 -6.94 16.63
C PRO A 45 -6.60 -6.91 16.54
N GLY A 46 -5.97 -5.87 17.08
CA GLY A 46 -4.51 -5.68 16.99
C GLY A 46 -3.70 -6.88 17.50
N ARG A 47 -4.20 -7.59 18.52
CA ARG A 47 -3.60 -8.83 19.03
C ARG A 47 -3.49 -9.94 17.96
N LEU A 48 -4.37 -9.94 16.96
CA LEU A 48 -4.36 -10.87 15.84
C LEU A 48 -3.64 -10.29 14.61
N ASN A 49 -3.34 -8.98 14.62
CA ASN A 49 -2.66 -8.27 13.54
C ASN A 49 -1.12 -8.30 13.67
N VAL A 50 -0.57 -9.36 14.30
CA VAL A 50 0.84 -9.48 14.70
C VAL A 50 1.80 -9.30 13.52
N VAL A 51 1.47 -9.83 12.34
CA VAL A 51 2.34 -9.72 11.16
C VAL A 51 2.43 -8.27 10.68
N ALA A 52 1.30 -7.58 10.54
CA ALA A 52 1.29 -6.18 10.14
C ALA A 52 1.93 -5.27 11.20
N ASP A 53 1.71 -5.56 12.49
CA ASP A 53 2.35 -4.86 13.61
C ASP A 53 3.87 -5.08 13.64
N ALA A 54 4.34 -6.32 13.42
CA ALA A 54 5.76 -6.62 13.36
C ALA A 54 6.44 -5.92 12.18
N LEU A 55 5.79 -5.90 11.01
CA LEU A 55 6.29 -5.22 9.82
C LEU A 55 6.30 -3.70 10.00
N SER A 56 5.30 -3.11 10.66
CA SER A 56 5.24 -1.66 10.89
C SER A 56 6.25 -1.16 11.92
N ARG A 57 6.69 -2.03 12.85
CA ARG A 57 7.67 -1.72 13.91
C ARG A 57 9.11 -2.06 13.54
N ARG A 58 9.36 -2.41 12.28
CA ARG A 58 10.69 -2.73 11.78
C ARG A 58 11.65 -1.54 12.00
N PRO A 59 12.81 -1.73 12.66
CA PRO A 59 13.70 -0.64 13.06
C PRO A 59 14.36 0.08 11.88
N ASP A 60 14.46 -0.59 10.72
CA ASP A 60 14.88 -0.01 9.45
C ASP A 60 13.83 0.96 8.85
N TYR A 61 12.56 0.83 9.24
CA TYR A 61 11.46 1.74 8.86
C TYR A 61 11.20 2.83 9.89
N ALA A 62 11.78 2.73 11.08
CA ALA A 62 11.71 3.80 12.06
C ALA A 62 12.39 5.04 11.47
N VAL A 63 11.60 6.08 11.19
CA VAL A 63 12.13 7.42 10.92
C VAL A 63 13.02 7.75 12.10
N LYS A 64 14.34 7.80 11.89
CA LYS A 64 15.25 8.38 12.88
C LYS A 64 14.68 9.77 13.12
N THR A 65 14.14 10.01 14.31
CA THR A 65 13.73 11.34 14.74
C THR A 65 15.00 12.16 14.84
N ALA A 66 15.54 12.58 13.70
CA ALA A 66 16.34 13.78 13.63
C ALA A 66 15.38 14.87 14.10
N ASP A 67 15.75 15.51 15.19
CA ASP A 67 14.99 16.52 15.89
C ASP A 67 14.22 17.39 14.90
N ALA A 68 12.91 17.51 15.06
CA ALA A 68 12.01 18.17 14.11
C ALA A 68 12.34 19.67 13.85
N ASN A 69 13.36 20.22 14.52
CA ASN A 69 13.90 21.56 14.34
C ASN A 69 15.30 21.62 13.69
N ALA A 70 15.94 20.49 13.40
CA ALA A 70 17.18 20.46 12.66
C ALA A 70 16.87 20.31 11.17
N ILE A 71 17.22 21.33 10.37
CA ILE A 71 17.35 21.15 8.91
C ILE A 71 18.56 20.23 8.67
N GLY A 72 18.35 18.93 8.83
CA GLY A 72 19.30 17.92 8.42
C GLY A 72 19.21 17.78 6.91
N VAL A 73 20.26 18.17 6.20
CA VAL A 73 20.42 17.82 4.78
C VAL A 73 20.46 16.29 4.71
N VAL A 74 19.32 15.68 4.40
CA VAL A 74 19.26 14.28 4.00
C VAL A 74 20.03 14.21 2.70
N ARG A 75 21.23 13.64 2.73
CA ARG A 75 21.86 13.15 1.51
C ARG A 75 20.98 12.00 1.03
N SER A 76 20.00 12.33 0.20
CA SER A 76 19.43 11.38 -0.73
C SER A 76 20.58 11.04 -1.67
N SER A 77 21.40 10.04 -1.30
CA SER A 77 22.12 9.30 -2.31
C SER A 77 21.02 8.71 -3.16
N SER A 78 20.77 9.31 -4.33
CA SER A 78 19.83 8.81 -5.33
C SER A 78 19.88 7.30 -5.28
N LEU A 79 18.75 6.66 -4.94
CA LEU A 79 18.59 5.21 -4.99
C LEU A 79 19.23 4.76 -6.28
N SER A 80 20.42 4.15 -6.21
CA SER A 80 21.20 3.90 -7.42
C SER A 80 20.35 2.99 -8.28
N SER A 81 20.30 3.23 -9.60
CA SER A 81 19.57 2.40 -10.56
C SER A 81 19.78 0.90 -10.32
N SER A 82 20.98 0.53 -9.83
CA SER A 82 21.36 -0.81 -9.41
C SER A 82 20.38 -1.53 -8.47
N ILE A 83 19.77 -0.84 -7.49
CA ILE A 83 18.84 -1.50 -6.55
C ILE A 83 17.48 -1.73 -7.21
N TYR A 84 17.03 -0.81 -8.06
CA TYR A 84 15.80 -1.01 -8.83
C TYR A 84 15.95 -2.19 -9.78
N ASP A 85 17.10 -2.34 -10.43
CA ASP A 85 17.40 -3.46 -11.31
C ASP A 85 17.46 -4.78 -10.53
N GLU A 86 18.06 -4.77 -9.32
CA GLU A 86 18.15 -5.94 -8.45
C GLU A 86 16.78 -6.39 -7.92
N VAL A 87 15.95 -5.46 -7.45
CA VAL A 87 14.58 -5.75 -6.99
C VAL A 87 13.73 -6.25 -8.17
N LYS A 88 13.87 -5.66 -9.35
CA LYS A 88 13.18 -6.12 -10.56
C LYS A 88 13.62 -7.52 -10.99
N ALA A 89 14.91 -7.83 -10.86
CA ALA A 89 15.45 -9.15 -11.14
C ALA A 89 14.97 -10.20 -10.12
N ALA A 90 14.84 -9.82 -8.84
CA ALA A 90 14.31 -10.71 -7.81
C ALA A 90 12.83 -11.09 -8.10
N TYR A 91 12.01 -10.13 -8.52
CA TYR A 91 10.63 -10.40 -8.94
C TYR A 91 10.51 -11.33 -10.15
N ALA A 92 11.54 -11.41 -11.01
CA ALA A 92 11.57 -12.34 -12.14
C ALA A 92 11.65 -13.82 -11.71
N GLN A 93 12.14 -14.08 -10.49
CA GLN A 93 12.38 -15.44 -9.96
C GLN A 93 11.35 -15.85 -8.90
N ASP A 94 10.50 -14.91 -8.48
CA ASP A 94 9.46 -15.13 -7.47
C ASP A 94 8.17 -15.63 -8.15
N ALA A 95 7.79 -16.88 -7.83
CA ALA A 95 6.67 -17.57 -8.46
C ALA A 95 5.31 -16.88 -8.19
N ASP A 96 5.12 -16.32 -6.99
CA ASP A 96 3.90 -15.61 -6.61
C ASP A 96 3.80 -14.30 -7.40
N THR A 97 4.92 -13.62 -7.59
CA THR A 97 4.99 -12.37 -8.33
C THR A 97 4.78 -12.58 -9.83
N GLN A 98 5.34 -13.66 -10.40
CA GLN A 98 5.07 -14.05 -11.79
C GLN A 98 3.59 -14.36 -12.02
N GLN A 99 2.95 -15.08 -11.09
CA GLN A 99 1.51 -15.37 -11.17
C GLN A 99 0.66 -14.08 -11.17
N LEU A 100 1.06 -13.06 -10.40
CA LEU A 100 0.39 -11.76 -10.41
C LEU A 100 0.62 -10.99 -11.72
N LEU A 101 1.83 -11.06 -12.29
CA LEU A 101 2.15 -10.41 -13.56
C LEU A 101 1.39 -11.07 -14.73
N ASP A 102 1.32 -12.40 -14.76
CA ASP A 102 0.54 -13.15 -15.76
C ASP A 102 -0.96 -12.84 -15.65
N TYR A 103 -1.48 -12.76 -14.42
CA TYR A 103 -2.86 -12.35 -14.17
C TYR A 103 -3.14 -10.94 -14.70
N CYS A 104 -2.20 -10.00 -14.54
CA CYS A 104 -2.32 -8.65 -15.07
C CYS A 104 -2.21 -8.60 -16.59
N ALA A 105 -1.35 -9.42 -17.19
CA ALA A 105 -1.10 -9.48 -18.63
C ALA A 105 -2.25 -10.15 -19.41
N LEU A 106 -2.99 -11.07 -18.78
CA LEU A 106 -4.13 -11.77 -19.38
C LEU A 106 -5.42 -10.94 -19.42
N ARG A 107 -5.42 -9.68 -18.98
CA ARG A 107 -6.59 -8.81 -19.05
C ARG A 107 -6.83 -8.41 -20.51
N PRO A 108 -7.94 -8.83 -21.16
CA PRO A 108 -8.31 -8.26 -22.44
C PRO A 108 -8.58 -6.78 -22.20
N THR A 109 -7.97 -5.90 -23.00
CA THR A 109 -8.34 -4.50 -23.03
C THR A 109 -9.83 -4.43 -23.38
N LEU A 110 -10.68 -4.13 -22.40
CA LEU A 110 -12.08 -3.81 -22.67
C LEU A 110 -12.06 -2.52 -23.48
N HIS A 111 -12.15 -2.69 -24.80
CA HIS A 111 -12.50 -1.63 -25.74
C HIS A 111 -13.82 -1.02 -25.23
N VAL A 112 -13.72 0.21 -24.71
CA VAL A 112 -14.87 1.06 -24.48
C VAL A 112 -15.37 1.46 -25.88
N GLY A 113 -16.32 0.69 -26.40
CA GLY A 113 -17.10 1.02 -27.57
C GLY A 113 -18.18 2.04 -27.23
N SER A 114 -18.37 2.97 -28.17
CA SER A 114 -19.13 4.23 -28.14
C SER A 114 -20.61 4.14 -27.75
#